data_AF-A0A7C5JDS1-F1
#
_entry.id   AF-A0A7C5JDS1-F1
#
_cell.length_a   1.000
_cell.length_b   1.000
_cell.length_c   1.000
_cell.angle_alpha   90.00
_cell.angle_beta   90.00
_cell.angle_gamma   90.00
#
_symmetry.space_group_name_H-M   'P 1'
#
loop_
_entity.id
_entity.type
_entity.pdbx_description
1 polymer ?
#
loop_
_entity_poly.entity_id
_entity_poly.type
_entity_poly.pdbx_seq_one_letter_code
_entity_poly.pdbx_strand_id
1 'polypeptide(L)'
;PRPMTNRPGLDFSFSGLKTFAVNTARENGDDPQTRADIARAFQDALVDTLLIKCRRALKQTGMTRLVMAGGVSANRALRERLQASAQKEGFEVFYPRPAFCTDNGAMIAFAGALRLATGEATGLAFNGRPRWPIDTLDALGQAV
;
A
#
# COMPACT_ATOMS: atom_id res chain seq x y z
N PRO A 1 15.07 5.59 -10.75
CA PRO A 1 14.03 5.41 -11.82
C PRO A 1 12.62 5.40 -11.19
N ARG A 2 11.54 5.69 -11.94
CA ARG A 2 10.15 5.56 -11.46
C ARG A 2 9.46 4.44 -12.26
N PRO A 3 9.42 3.20 -11.75
CA PRO A 3 8.96 2.07 -12.54
C PRO A 3 7.50 2.17 -12.96
N MET A 4 7.20 1.77 -14.20
CA MET A 4 5.83 1.62 -14.73
C MET A 4 4.95 2.88 -14.62
N THR A 5 5.55 4.08 -14.51
CA THR A 5 4.84 5.36 -14.54
C THR A 5 4.73 5.95 -15.94
N ASN A 6 5.57 5.50 -16.90
CA ASN A 6 5.57 5.96 -18.29
C ASN A 6 4.50 5.28 -19.19
N ARG A 7 3.70 4.37 -18.63
CA ARG A 7 2.61 3.66 -19.34
C ARG A 7 1.30 3.76 -18.54
N PRO A 8 0.12 3.63 -19.17
CA PRO A 8 -1.16 3.59 -18.45
C PRO A 8 -1.26 2.36 -17.53
N GLY A 9 -2.28 2.34 -16.67
CA GLY A 9 -2.55 1.22 -15.77
C GLY A 9 -2.08 1.43 -14.33
N LEU A 10 -2.54 0.53 -13.46
CA LEU A 10 -2.35 0.58 -12.00
C LEU A 10 -1.35 -0.46 -11.48
N ASP A 11 -0.79 -1.30 -12.34
CA ASP A 11 0.21 -2.29 -11.95
C ASP A 11 1.53 -1.65 -11.48
N PHE A 12 2.21 -2.38 -10.59
CA PHE A 12 3.49 -1.99 -9.99
C PHE A 12 4.61 -2.94 -10.39
N SER A 13 5.85 -2.44 -10.42
CA SER A 13 7.05 -3.26 -10.47
C SER A 13 8.16 -2.57 -9.67
N PHE A 14 8.73 -3.28 -8.69
CA PHE A 14 9.78 -2.73 -7.83
C PHE A 14 11.09 -3.53 -7.91
N SER A 15 11.13 -4.65 -8.64
CA SER A 15 12.34 -5.47 -8.78
C SER A 15 13.51 -4.69 -9.38
N GLY A 16 13.23 -3.85 -10.37
CA GLY A 16 14.25 -2.98 -10.99
C GLY A 16 14.85 -1.94 -10.03
N LEU A 17 14.11 -1.51 -9.00
CA LEU A 17 14.64 -0.57 -8.00
C LEU A 17 15.73 -1.21 -7.14
N LYS A 18 15.54 -2.49 -6.75
CA LYS A 18 16.56 -3.24 -6.01
C LYS A 18 17.85 -3.32 -6.83
N THR A 19 17.75 -3.77 -8.08
CA THR A 19 18.93 -3.92 -8.95
C THR A 19 19.64 -2.58 -9.12
N PHE A 20 18.89 -1.50 -9.34
CA PHE A 20 19.47 -0.17 -9.47
C PHE A 20 20.21 0.27 -8.19
N ALA A 21 19.57 0.14 -7.02
CA ALA A 21 20.19 0.52 -5.75
C ALA A 21 21.46 -0.28 -5.43
N VAL A 22 21.46 -1.60 -5.70
CA VAL A 22 22.63 -2.46 -5.51
C VAL A 22 23.79 -2.06 -6.44
N ASN A 23 23.50 -1.77 -7.71
CA ASN A 23 24.53 -1.35 -8.65
C ASN A 23 25.10 0.03 -8.26
N THR A 24 24.25 0.99 -7.89
CA THR A 24 24.68 2.30 -7.42
C THR A 24 25.58 2.19 -6.19
N ALA A 25 25.25 1.33 -5.22
CA ALA A 25 26.09 1.10 -4.05
C ALA A 25 27.47 0.52 -4.41
N ARG A 26 27.52 -0.40 -5.37
CA ARG A 26 28.79 -0.98 -5.85
C ARG A 26 29.67 0.04 -6.57
N GLU A 27 29.08 1.00 -7.26
CA GLU A 27 29.78 1.99 -8.08
C GLU A 27 30.27 3.20 -7.27
N ASN A 28 29.62 3.55 -6.15
CA ASN A 28 29.87 4.80 -5.42
C ASN A 28 30.50 4.61 -4.04
N GLY A 29 30.64 3.37 -3.56
CA GLY A 29 31.21 3.07 -2.23
C GLY A 29 30.17 2.86 -1.13
N ASP A 30 30.62 2.61 0.10
CA ASP A 30 29.78 2.20 1.25
C ASP A 30 29.94 3.11 2.48
N ASP A 31 30.38 4.36 2.28
CA ASP A 31 30.43 5.32 3.38
C ASP A 31 29.00 5.70 3.86
N PRO A 32 28.84 6.16 5.12
CA PRO A 32 27.53 6.45 5.67
C PRO A 32 26.69 7.45 4.87
N GLN A 33 27.31 8.45 4.24
CA GLN A 33 26.59 9.47 3.48
C GLN A 33 26.09 8.89 2.15
N THR A 34 26.96 8.19 1.40
CA THR A 34 26.56 7.51 0.17
C THR A 34 25.42 6.53 0.40
N ARG A 35 25.46 5.76 1.50
CA ARG A 35 24.36 4.86 1.88
C ARG A 35 23.06 5.60 2.15
N ALA A 36 23.12 6.73 2.86
CA ALA A 36 21.97 7.57 3.15
C ALA A 36 21.36 8.15 1.86
N ASP A 37 22.19 8.62 0.93
CA ASP A 37 21.76 9.19 -0.35
C ASP A 37 21.09 8.14 -1.24
N ILE A 38 21.65 6.93 -1.30
CA ILE A 38 21.04 5.80 -2.02
C ILE A 38 19.69 5.41 -1.38
N ALA A 39 19.64 5.33 -0.05
CA ALA A 39 18.39 5.01 0.66
C ALA A 39 17.31 6.08 0.42
N ARG A 40 17.70 7.36 0.42
CA ARG A 40 16.80 8.47 0.13
C ARG A 40 16.30 8.41 -1.31
N ALA A 41 17.19 8.23 -2.28
CA ALA A 41 16.82 8.12 -3.69
C ALA A 41 15.89 6.92 -3.95
N PHE A 42 16.10 5.80 -3.26
CA PHE A 42 15.20 4.65 -3.31
C PHE A 42 13.82 4.98 -2.71
N GLN A 43 13.77 5.61 -1.53
CA GLN A 43 12.52 6.02 -0.90
C GLN A 43 11.74 6.99 -1.79
N ASP A 44 12.40 8.00 -2.34
CA ASP A 44 11.77 9.00 -3.22
C ASP A 44 11.19 8.33 -4.46
N ALA A 45 11.92 7.40 -5.09
CA ALA A 45 11.42 6.64 -6.23
C ALA A 45 10.18 5.81 -5.90
N LEU A 46 10.16 5.14 -4.75
CA LEU A 46 9.04 4.31 -4.31
C LEU A 46 7.81 5.17 -4.00
N VAL A 47 7.99 6.25 -3.23
CA VAL A 47 6.93 7.20 -2.86
C VAL A 47 6.34 7.88 -4.09
N ASP A 48 7.18 8.31 -5.04
CA ASP A 48 6.75 8.88 -6.31
C ASP A 48 5.84 7.91 -7.08
N THR A 49 6.28 6.66 -7.24
CA THR A 49 5.51 5.65 -7.97
C THR A 49 4.17 5.34 -7.30
N LEU A 50 4.15 5.18 -5.97
CA LEU A 50 2.90 4.98 -5.22
C LEU A 50 1.94 6.15 -5.41
N LEU A 51 2.42 7.38 -5.23
CA LEU A 51 1.57 8.58 -5.36
C LEU A 51 0.95 8.68 -6.76
N ILE A 52 1.75 8.46 -7.82
CA ILE A 52 1.27 8.50 -9.20
C ILE A 52 0.15 7.48 -9.41
N LYS A 53 0.30 6.26 -8.87
CA LYS A 53 -0.67 5.18 -9.05
C LYS A 53 -1.94 5.40 -8.23
N CYS A 54 -1.82 5.89 -6.99
CA CYS A 54 -2.98 6.28 -6.17
C CYS A 54 -3.81 7.38 -6.87
N ARG A 55 -3.15 8.42 -7.39
CA ARG A 55 -3.84 9.51 -8.11
C ARG A 55 -4.55 9.02 -9.37
N ARG A 56 -3.94 8.09 -10.12
CA ARG A 56 -4.60 7.45 -11.28
C ARG A 56 -5.82 6.65 -10.85
N ALA A 57 -5.73 5.88 -9.78
CA ALA A 57 -6.85 5.08 -9.27
C ALA A 57 -8.01 5.97 -8.81
N LEU A 58 -7.73 7.05 -8.08
CA LEU A 58 -8.74 8.05 -7.69
C LEU A 58 -9.43 8.64 -8.92
N LYS A 59 -8.66 9.04 -9.95
CA LYS A 59 -9.23 9.55 -11.20
C LYS A 59 -10.07 8.51 -11.94
N GLN A 60 -9.65 7.24 -12.00
CA GLN A 60 -10.36 6.17 -12.70
C GLN A 60 -11.66 5.78 -12.01
N THR A 61 -11.68 5.80 -10.68
CA THR A 61 -12.84 5.39 -9.87
C THR A 61 -13.80 6.54 -9.56
N GLY A 62 -13.35 7.79 -9.69
CA GLY A 62 -14.10 8.97 -9.27
C GLY A 62 -14.20 9.13 -7.74
N MET A 63 -13.50 8.30 -6.97
CA MET A 63 -13.50 8.37 -5.51
C MET A 63 -12.66 9.55 -5.01
N THR A 64 -13.07 10.12 -3.87
CA THR A 64 -12.39 11.23 -3.20
C THR A 64 -11.74 10.82 -1.88
N ARG A 65 -11.75 9.52 -1.55
CA ARG A 65 -11.16 8.98 -0.31
C ARG A 65 -10.15 7.91 -0.66
N LEU A 66 -8.95 8.05 -0.11
CA LEU A 66 -7.86 7.10 -0.25
C LEU A 66 -7.54 6.49 1.11
N VAL A 67 -7.57 5.17 1.22
CA VAL A 67 -7.15 4.45 2.42
C VAL A 67 -5.77 3.83 2.16
N MET A 68 -4.83 4.09 3.06
CA MET A 68 -3.48 3.50 3.00
C MET A 68 -3.29 2.55 4.19
N ALA A 69 -3.22 1.26 3.91
CA ALA A 69 -3.00 0.20 4.90
C ALA A 69 -1.73 -0.61 4.60
N GLY A 70 -1.36 -1.51 5.52
CA GLY A 70 -0.15 -2.33 5.45
C GLY A 70 1.11 -1.61 5.96
N GLY A 71 2.19 -2.37 6.21
CA GLY A 71 3.37 -1.85 6.91
C GLY A 71 4.03 -0.64 6.26
N VAL A 72 4.07 -0.59 4.93
CA VAL A 72 4.65 0.55 4.18
C VAL A 72 3.87 1.85 4.41
N SER A 73 2.59 1.78 4.80
CA SER A 73 1.79 2.97 5.13
C SER A 73 2.33 3.74 6.35
N ALA A 74 3.22 3.15 7.15
CA ALA A 74 3.89 3.84 8.27
C ALA A 74 5.03 4.77 7.81
N ASN A 75 5.42 4.74 6.54
CA ASN A 75 6.49 5.59 6.01
C ASN A 75 6.09 7.08 6.06
N ARG A 76 6.88 7.90 6.76
CA ARG A 76 6.60 9.34 6.97
C ARG A 76 6.60 10.14 5.67
N ALA A 77 7.61 9.94 4.82
CA ALA A 77 7.71 10.63 3.54
C ALA A 77 6.50 10.34 2.63
N LEU A 78 6.01 9.09 2.62
CA LEU A 78 4.79 8.72 1.90
C LEU A 78 3.55 9.45 2.43
N ARG A 79 3.38 9.49 3.76
CA ARG A 79 2.27 10.19 4.42
C ARG A 79 2.26 11.67 4.09
N GLU A 80 3.40 12.34 4.27
CA GLU A 80 3.57 13.77 3.99
C GLU A 80 3.22 14.10 2.53
N ARG A 81 3.74 13.29 1.59
CA ARG A 81 3.48 13.43 0.14
C ARG A 81 2.02 13.27 -0.25
N LEU A 82 1.36 12.25 0.29
CA LEU A 82 -0.05 11.98 0.02
C LEU A 82 -0.92 13.08 0.63
N GLN A 83 -0.60 13.53 1.84
CA GLN A 83 -1.32 14.63 2.50
C GLN A 83 -1.23 15.93 1.70
N ALA A 84 -0.04 16.28 1.19
CA ALA A 84 0.15 17.46 0.36
C ALA A 84 -0.63 17.37 -0.97
N SER A 85 -0.63 16.19 -1.61
CA SER A 85 -1.42 15.94 -2.84
C SER A 85 -2.92 15.99 -2.57
N ALA A 86 -3.39 15.44 -1.44
CA ALA A 86 -4.77 15.48 -0.99
C ALA A 86 -5.30 16.90 -0.83
N GLN A 87 -4.55 17.76 -0.14
CA GLN A 87 -4.90 19.18 0.02
C GLN A 87 -4.97 19.92 -1.33
N LYS A 88 -4.07 19.59 -2.25
CA LYS A 88 -4.01 20.23 -3.57
C LYS A 88 -5.11 19.76 -4.52
N GLU A 89 -5.49 18.50 -4.45
CA GLU A 89 -6.32 17.84 -5.46
C GLU A 89 -7.74 17.49 -4.97
N GLY A 90 -8.06 17.79 -3.71
CA GLY A 90 -9.42 17.69 -3.18
C GLY A 90 -9.85 16.28 -2.82
N PHE A 91 -8.94 15.45 -2.31
CA PHE A 91 -9.27 14.13 -1.75
C PHE A 91 -8.82 14.02 -0.29
N GLU A 92 -9.37 13.04 0.43
CA GLU A 92 -9.02 12.73 1.81
C GLU A 92 -8.13 11.48 1.88
N VAL A 93 -7.17 11.44 2.80
CA VAL A 93 -6.33 10.24 3.04
C VAL A 93 -6.48 9.75 4.45
N PHE A 94 -6.75 8.47 4.58
CA PHE A 94 -6.94 7.79 5.86
C PHE A 94 -5.82 6.78 6.09
N TYR A 95 -5.33 6.76 7.33
CA TYR A 95 -4.30 5.84 7.78
C TYR A 95 -4.75 5.16 9.07
N PRO A 96 -4.49 3.86 9.25
CA PRO A 96 -4.56 3.27 10.57
C PRO A 96 -3.49 3.88 11.50
N ARG A 97 -3.75 3.82 12.80
CA ARG A 97 -2.73 4.09 13.82
C ARG A 97 -1.53 3.15 13.56
N PRO A 98 -0.28 3.56 13.82
CA PRO A 98 0.90 2.73 13.52
C PRO A 98 0.82 1.30 14.07
N ALA A 99 0.26 1.11 15.28
CA ALA A 99 0.07 -0.20 15.90
C ALA A 99 -0.88 -1.15 15.13
N PHE A 100 -1.67 -0.61 14.19
CA PHE A 100 -2.59 -1.36 13.34
C PHE A 100 -2.16 -1.39 11.86
N CYS A 101 -0.98 -0.84 11.51
CA CYS A 101 -0.46 -0.88 10.15
C CYS A 101 0.14 -2.25 9.79
N THR A 102 0.66 -2.99 10.77
CA THR A 102 1.25 -4.33 10.61
C THR A 102 0.25 -5.41 11.00
N ASP A 103 0.54 -6.66 10.61
CA ASP A 103 -0.32 -7.81 10.92
C ASP A 103 -0.57 -7.94 12.43
N ASN A 104 -1.84 -7.96 12.82
CA ASN A 104 -2.25 -8.01 14.23
C ASN A 104 -3.61 -8.71 14.39
N GLY A 105 -3.89 -9.23 15.58
CA GLY A 105 -5.17 -9.91 15.87
C GLY A 105 -6.39 -8.98 15.89
N ALA A 106 -6.22 -7.68 16.16
CA ALA A 106 -7.32 -6.74 16.25
C ALA A 106 -8.00 -6.51 14.89
N MET A 107 -7.24 -6.46 13.79
CA MET A 107 -7.82 -6.34 12.44
C MET A 107 -8.64 -7.58 12.05
N ILE A 108 -8.21 -8.78 12.48
CA ILE A 108 -8.92 -10.04 12.23
C ILE A 108 -10.21 -10.08 13.05
N ALA A 109 -10.14 -9.74 14.34
CA ALA A 109 -11.31 -9.68 15.20
C ALA A 109 -12.34 -8.66 14.68
N PHE A 110 -11.90 -7.48 14.23
CA PHE A 110 -12.78 -6.46 13.67
C PHE A 110 -13.43 -6.89 12.35
N ALA A 111 -12.65 -7.42 11.40
CA ALA A 111 -13.18 -7.91 10.14
C ALA A 111 -14.17 -9.07 10.35
N GLY A 112 -13.86 -10.00 11.25
CA GLY A 112 -14.74 -11.10 11.63
C GLY A 112 -16.04 -10.62 12.28
N ALA A 113 -15.98 -9.62 13.17
CA ALA A 113 -17.16 -9.04 13.78
C ALA A 113 -18.08 -8.35 12.75
N LEU A 114 -17.51 -7.64 11.76
CA LEU A 114 -18.27 -7.03 10.67
C LEU A 114 -18.96 -8.09 9.80
N ARG A 115 -18.26 -9.17 9.45
CA ARG A 115 -18.79 -10.30 8.68
C ARG A 115 -19.93 -10.99 9.43
N LEU A 116 -19.71 -11.32 10.71
CA LEU A 116 -20.69 -11.94 11.58
C LEU A 116 -21.94 -11.08 11.76
N ALA A 117 -21.78 -9.76 11.89
CA ALA A 117 -22.90 -8.83 11.99
C ALA A 117 -23.78 -8.79 10.72
N THR A 118 -23.25 -9.23 9.58
CA THR A 118 -23.99 -9.39 8.31
C THR A 118 -24.55 -10.79 8.08
N GLY A 119 -24.54 -11.65 9.10
CA GLY A 119 -25.09 -13.01 9.05
C GLY A 119 -24.12 -14.07 8.53
N GLU A 120 -22.88 -13.69 8.18
CA GLU A 120 -21.87 -14.66 7.75
C GLU A 120 -21.40 -15.50 8.94
N ALA A 121 -21.49 -16.83 8.81
CA ALA A 121 -21.03 -17.77 9.81
C ALA A 121 -20.37 -18.97 9.14
N THR A 122 -19.35 -19.52 9.78
CA THR A 122 -18.68 -20.75 9.35
C THR A 122 -18.85 -21.82 10.40
N GLY A 123 -19.00 -23.08 9.96
CA GLY A 123 -19.03 -24.23 10.86
C GLY A 123 -17.68 -24.43 11.57
N LEU A 124 -17.63 -25.40 12.49
CA LEU A 124 -16.41 -25.71 13.25
C LEU A 124 -15.26 -26.23 12.36
N ALA A 125 -15.59 -26.80 11.20
CA ALA A 125 -14.60 -27.20 10.21
C ALA A 125 -14.18 -25.99 9.36
N PHE A 126 -12.89 -25.66 9.39
CA PHE A 126 -12.30 -24.65 8.50
C PHE A 126 -10.99 -25.17 7.90
N ASN A 127 -10.67 -24.66 6.71
CA ASN A 127 -9.41 -24.94 6.02
C ASN A 127 -8.70 -23.62 5.73
N GLY A 128 -7.38 -23.58 5.94
CA GLY A 128 -6.57 -22.46 5.50
C GLY A 128 -6.50 -22.38 3.97
N ARG A 129 -6.64 -21.17 3.41
CA ARG A 129 -6.45 -20.89 1.98
C ARG A 129 -5.18 -20.06 1.79
N PRO A 130 -4.01 -20.67 1.46
CA PRO A 130 -2.74 -19.95 1.35
C PRO A 130 -2.73 -18.87 0.26
N ARG A 131 -3.53 -19.08 -0.80
CA ARG A 131 -3.76 -18.09 -1.86
C ARG A 131 -5.25 -17.81 -1.89
N TRP A 132 -5.65 -16.69 -1.31
CA TRP A 132 -7.04 -16.26 -1.27
C TRP A 132 -7.14 -14.85 -1.85
N PRO A 133 -7.51 -14.72 -3.14
CA PRO A 133 -7.66 -13.42 -3.79
C PRO A 133 -8.78 -12.61 -3.14
N ILE A 134 -8.52 -11.34 -2.83
CA ILE A 134 -9.47 -10.46 -2.11
C ILE A 134 -10.75 -10.19 -2.91
N ASP A 135 -10.67 -10.24 -4.24
CA ASP A 135 -11.75 -10.05 -5.20
C ASP A 135 -12.68 -11.27 -5.32
N THR A 136 -12.32 -12.40 -4.68
CA THR A 136 -13.17 -13.59 -4.57
C THR A 136 -13.98 -13.64 -3.27
N LEU A 137 -13.88 -12.60 -2.44
CA LEU A 137 -14.67 -12.46 -1.23
C LEU A 137 -16.04 -11.87 -1.56
N ASP A 138 -17.10 -12.41 -0.95
CA ASP A 138 -18.43 -11.81 -1.05
C ASP A 138 -18.46 -10.44 -0.37
N ALA A 139 -19.26 -9.53 -0.92
CA ALA A 139 -19.50 -8.24 -0.32
C ALA A 139 -20.26 -8.40 1.01
N LEU A 140 -20.00 -7.50 1.96
CA LEU A 140 -20.71 -7.48 3.23
C LEU A 140 -22.22 -7.31 2.98
N GLY A 141 -23.04 -8.16 3.61
CA GLY A 141 -24.50 -8.14 3.45
C GLY A 141 -25.04 -8.79 2.18
N GLN A 142 -24.20 -9.49 1.41
CA GLN A 142 -24.64 -10.37 0.30
C GLN A 142 -24.63 -11.86 0.65
N ALA A 143 -24.33 -12.22 1.90
CA ALA A 143 -24.42 -13.61 2.35
C ALA A 143 -25.90 -14.07 2.35
N VAL A 144 -26.18 -15.10 1.56
CA VAL A 144 -27.47 -15.82 1.51
C VAL A 144 -27.61 -16.70 2.74
#